data_AF-A0A521LCL9-F1
#
_entry.id   AF-A0A521LCL9-F1
#
_cell.length_a   1.000
_cell.length_b   1.000
_cell.length_c   1.000
_cell.angle_alpha   90.00
_cell.angle_beta   90.00
_cell.angle_gamma   90.00
#
_symmetry.space_group_name_H-M   'P 1'
#
loop_
_entity.id
_entity.type
_entity.pdbx_description
1 polymer ?
#
loop_
_entity_poly.entity_id
_entity_poly.type
_entity_poly.pdbx_seq_one_letter_code
_entity_poly.pdbx_strand_id
1 'polypeptide(L)'
;MKVFWSWQSDRAAKYNREVIEDALGRALAALSNELELDPSEGPQLDHDTKDAKGMAAIADTIFEKIRTSALFVGDITTAGKSDGGRELPNPNVLIELGWAWAHLSHENIILVANKYYGPKKAENLPFDIRHRRAVIFFTLAKTADADAIEAATLELAKAFQEAIRTSLGEWLASIASAPGPAGMPSREGDPSIWFEKDAVLQHQPYHGGGGIERVQLAESRRLYARIVPEKFKSGIPKALRVHSFQGHHGQSGLDPMGPWTSADGGLNGEGVLRYAPSQRGEPTTTWTATQWFRETGELWSFDTARLSKERFYIGTLVEEVVSFLARGLEMLYALGASGQIRIEIGAVGLLGTQWPGQFQHERSDALIDRVRVSQSRRKWDEAAIDELMLEVTNEMADAFGRPHFQVEQIRTMIARQ
;
A
#
# COMPACT_ATOMS: atom_id res chain seq x y z
N MET A 1 -13.18 -5.00 5.48
CA MET A 1 -14.48 -4.27 5.49
C MET A 1 -15.55 -5.16 4.86
N LYS A 2 -16.82 -5.10 5.28
CA LYS A 2 -17.89 -5.95 4.73
C LYS A 2 -18.92 -5.15 3.93
N VAL A 3 -19.32 -5.69 2.79
CA VAL A 3 -20.48 -5.25 1.99
C VAL A 3 -21.54 -6.33 2.12
N PHE A 4 -22.66 -6.03 2.78
CA PHE A 4 -23.74 -6.98 2.93
C PHE A 4 -24.66 -6.94 1.71
N TRP A 5 -24.88 -8.09 1.07
CA TRP A 5 -25.79 -8.22 -0.04
C TRP A 5 -27.03 -9.03 0.33
N SER A 6 -28.18 -8.36 0.27
CA SER A 6 -29.51 -8.91 0.46
C SER A 6 -30.09 -9.31 -0.90
N TRP A 7 -30.36 -10.60 -1.08
CA TRP A 7 -30.76 -11.19 -2.35
C TRP A 7 -32.13 -11.88 -2.28
N GLN A 8 -32.70 -12.22 -3.43
CA GLN A 8 -33.99 -12.89 -3.56
C GLN A 8 -33.95 -14.11 -4.49
N SER A 9 -34.84 -15.08 -4.27
CA SER A 9 -34.92 -16.34 -5.02
C SER A 9 -36.14 -16.44 -5.96
N ASP A 10 -36.96 -15.39 -6.05
CA ASP A 10 -38.21 -15.37 -6.82
C ASP A 10 -38.01 -15.29 -8.34
N ARG A 11 -36.75 -15.15 -8.78
CA ARG A 11 -36.32 -15.09 -10.19
C ARG A 11 -35.30 -16.16 -10.51
N ALA A 12 -35.26 -16.55 -11.78
CA ALA A 12 -34.33 -17.56 -12.27
C ALA A 12 -32.89 -17.08 -12.00
N ALA A 13 -32.17 -17.80 -11.13
CA ALA A 13 -30.89 -17.38 -10.58
C ALA A 13 -29.88 -16.95 -11.65
N LYS A 14 -29.76 -17.76 -12.72
CA LYS A 14 -28.93 -17.52 -13.90
C LYS A 14 -29.07 -16.12 -14.53
N TYR A 15 -30.26 -15.52 -14.47
CA TYR A 15 -30.56 -14.24 -15.12
C TYR A 15 -30.80 -13.10 -14.12
N ASN A 16 -30.56 -13.35 -12.83
CA ASN A 16 -30.76 -12.35 -11.79
C ASN A 16 -29.72 -12.50 -10.66
N ARG A 17 -29.97 -13.40 -9.70
CA ARG A 17 -29.13 -13.55 -8.50
C ARG A 17 -27.65 -13.79 -8.84
N GLU A 18 -27.35 -14.74 -9.73
CA GLU A 18 -25.97 -15.08 -10.09
C GLU A 18 -25.26 -13.94 -10.82
N VAL A 19 -26.00 -13.17 -11.63
CA VAL A 19 -25.49 -12.00 -12.35
C VAL A 19 -25.16 -10.86 -11.38
N ILE A 20 -26.02 -10.62 -10.39
CA ILE A 20 -25.79 -9.60 -9.36
C ILE A 20 -24.59 -10.00 -8.48
N GLU A 21 -24.53 -11.26 -8.05
CA GLU A 21 -23.43 -11.80 -7.23
C GLU A 21 -22.07 -11.66 -7.94
N ASP A 22 -21.99 -12.11 -9.19
CA ASP A 22 -20.77 -12.05 -10.00
C ASP A 22 -20.37 -10.58 -10.26
N ALA A 23 -21.33 -9.72 -10.62
CA ALA A 23 -21.07 -8.30 -10.83
C ALA A 23 -20.54 -7.62 -9.56
N LEU A 24 -21.11 -7.90 -8.38
CA LEU A 24 -20.61 -7.41 -7.10
C LEU A 24 -19.19 -7.93 -6.83
N GLY A 25 -18.96 -9.23 -6.99
CA GLY A 25 -17.64 -9.84 -6.81
C GLY A 25 -16.56 -9.18 -7.67
N ARG A 26 -16.85 -8.96 -8.96
CA ARG A 26 -15.96 -8.27 -9.90
C ARG A 26 -15.73 -6.81 -9.52
N ALA A 27 -16.77 -6.10 -9.09
CA ALA A 27 -16.65 -4.70 -8.64
C ALA A 27 -15.74 -4.57 -7.41
N LEU A 28 -15.92 -5.43 -6.41
CA LEU A 28 -15.09 -5.43 -5.20
C LEU A 28 -13.64 -5.81 -5.49
N ALA A 29 -13.42 -6.78 -6.39
CA ALA A 29 -12.08 -7.14 -6.85
C ALA A 29 -11.41 -5.98 -7.61
N ALA A 30 -12.12 -5.30 -8.50
CA ALA A 30 -11.61 -4.14 -9.22
C ALA A 30 -11.23 -3.00 -8.27
N LEU A 31 -12.06 -2.69 -7.26
CA LEU A 31 -11.72 -1.70 -6.22
C LEU A 31 -10.51 -2.12 -5.40
N SER A 32 -10.41 -3.39 -5.01
CA SER A 32 -9.27 -3.88 -4.24
C SER A 32 -7.98 -3.74 -5.05
N ASN A 33 -8.00 -4.05 -6.34
CA ASN A 33 -6.85 -3.89 -7.23
C ASN A 33 -6.44 -2.42 -7.40
N GLU A 34 -7.42 -1.52 -7.60
CA GLU A 34 -7.17 -0.09 -7.72
C GLU A 34 -6.53 0.52 -6.46
N LEU A 35 -6.89 0.00 -5.29
CA LEU A 35 -6.38 0.47 -4.00
C LEU A 35 -5.18 -0.33 -3.51
N GLU A 36 -4.66 -1.25 -4.34
CA GLU A 36 -3.57 -2.16 -4.00
C GLU A 36 -3.81 -2.94 -2.69
N LEU A 37 -5.08 -3.26 -2.39
CA LEU A 37 -5.45 -3.99 -1.18
C LEU A 37 -5.25 -5.49 -1.38
N ASP A 38 -4.64 -6.14 -0.40
CA ASP A 38 -4.65 -7.59 -0.31
C ASP A 38 -6.12 -8.09 -0.26
N PRO A 39 -6.44 -9.28 -0.80
CA PRO A 39 -7.80 -9.83 -0.77
C PRO A 39 -8.41 -9.94 0.64
N SER A 40 -7.58 -10.10 1.68
CA SER A 40 -8.04 -10.12 3.07
C SER A 40 -8.37 -8.74 3.63
N GLU A 41 -7.89 -7.67 3.01
CA GLU A 41 -8.02 -6.29 3.46
C GLU A 41 -9.04 -5.50 2.64
N GLY A 42 -9.32 -5.96 1.42
CA GLY A 42 -10.33 -5.41 0.53
C GLY A 42 -11.77 -5.44 1.10
N PRO A 43 -12.69 -4.70 0.47
CA PRO A 43 -14.11 -4.90 0.70
C PRO A 43 -14.50 -6.34 0.35
N GLN A 44 -15.19 -7.03 1.27
CA GLN A 44 -15.61 -8.41 1.07
C GLN A 44 -17.13 -8.51 1.02
N LEU A 45 -17.62 -9.25 0.03
CA LEU A 45 -19.04 -9.58 -0.09
C LEU A 45 -19.45 -10.54 1.02
N ASP A 46 -20.48 -10.17 1.77
CA ASP A 46 -21.13 -10.99 2.79
C ASP A 46 -22.62 -11.12 2.47
N HIS A 47 -23.22 -12.25 2.82
CA HIS A 47 -24.64 -12.55 2.62
C HIS A 47 -25.06 -13.72 3.52
N ASP A 48 -26.37 -13.88 3.73
CA ASP A 48 -26.97 -14.95 4.54
C ASP A 48 -26.25 -15.15 5.90
N THR A 49 -26.10 -16.41 6.32
CA THR A 49 -25.31 -16.82 7.50
C THR A 49 -23.91 -17.30 7.13
N LYS A 50 -23.36 -16.88 5.97
CA LYS A 50 -21.99 -17.24 5.56
C LYS A 50 -20.98 -16.94 6.67
N ASP A 51 -20.07 -17.86 6.96
CA ASP A 51 -19.06 -17.77 8.03
C ASP A 51 -19.58 -17.66 9.48
N ALA A 52 -20.90 -17.82 9.73
CA ALA A 52 -21.44 -17.87 11.09
C ALA A 52 -21.11 -19.20 11.79
N LYS A 53 -20.67 -19.15 13.06
CA LYS A 53 -20.30 -20.34 13.84
C LYS A 53 -21.53 -20.91 14.58
N GLY A 54 -21.77 -22.22 14.44
CA GLY A 54 -22.73 -22.98 15.26
C GLY A 54 -24.21 -22.81 14.88
N MET A 55 -25.11 -23.09 15.84
CA MET A 55 -26.58 -22.91 15.68
C MET A 55 -26.98 -21.44 15.86
N ALA A 56 -26.49 -20.57 14.97
CA ALA A 56 -26.83 -19.16 15.01
C ALA A 56 -28.30 -18.94 14.60
N ALA A 57 -29.03 -18.09 15.32
CA ALA A 57 -30.36 -17.66 14.88
C ALA A 57 -30.20 -16.89 13.56
N ILE A 58 -30.82 -17.40 12.48
CA ILE A 58 -30.57 -16.95 11.11
C ILE A 58 -30.85 -15.43 10.98
N ALA A 59 -32.00 -14.97 11.47
CA ALA A 59 -32.40 -13.57 11.39
C ALA A 59 -31.50 -12.64 12.21
N ASP A 60 -31.21 -12.99 13.47
CA ASP A 60 -30.36 -12.16 14.35
C ASP A 60 -28.94 -12.02 13.78
N THR A 61 -28.42 -13.10 13.18
CA THR A 61 -27.09 -13.09 12.53
C THR A 61 -27.06 -12.16 11.33
N ILE A 62 -28.09 -12.22 10.48
CA ILE A 62 -28.22 -11.34 9.31
C ILE A 62 -28.32 -9.87 9.75
N PHE A 63 -29.13 -9.57 10.76
CA PHE A 63 -29.27 -8.21 11.28
C PHE A 63 -27.97 -7.66 11.89
N GLU A 64 -27.21 -8.48 12.60
CA GLU A 64 -25.91 -8.07 13.13
C GLU A 64 -24.88 -7.84 12.00
N LYS A 65 -24.86 -8.69 10.99
CA LYS A 65 -24.01 -8.49 9.80
C LYS A 65 -24.36 -7.20 9.05
N ILE A 66 -25.64 -6.92 8.84
CA ILE A 66 -26.09 -5.66 8.21
C ILE A 66 -25.65 -4.47 9.07
N ARG A 67 -25.89 -4.52 10.37
CA ARG A 67 -25.55 -3.45 11.31
C ARG A 67 -24.06 -3.13 11.33
N THR A 68 -23.20 -4.13 11.17
CA THR A 68 -21.74 -4.00 11.20
C THR A 68 -21.10 -3.86 9.82
N SER A 69 -21.89 -3.96 8.75
CA SER A 69 -21.42 -3.75 7.38
C SER A 69 -21.11 -2.27 7.12
N ALA A 70 -20.18 -2.01 6.21
CA ALA A 70 -19.89 -0.65 5.75
C ALA A 70 -20.87 -0.18 4.68
N LEU A 71 -21.49 -1.14 3.96
CA LEU A 71 -22.37 -0.90 2.84
C LEU A 71 -23.42 -2.01 2.75
N PHE A 72 -24.65 -1.62 2.45
CA PHE A 72 -25.74 -2.55 2.13
C PHE A 72 -26.09 -2.49 0.65
N VAL A 73 -26.26 -3.66 0.02
CA VAL A 73 -26.77 -3.82 -1.35
C VAL A 73 -28.05 -4.66 -1.32
N GLY A 74 -29.17 -4.13 -1.81
CA GLY A 74 -30.45 -4.85 -1.83
C GLY A 74 -30.99 -5.13 -3.23
N ASP A 75 -31.29 -6.40 -3.54
CA ASP A 75 -31.99 -6.79 -4.77
C ASP A 75 -33.50 -6.53 -4.66
N ILE A 76 -33.92 -5.39 -5.20
CA ILE A 76 -35.33 -4.95 -5.25
C ILE A 76 -36.00 -5.33 -6.57
N THR A 77 -35.44 -6.28 -7.32
CA THR A 77 -36.11 -6.87 -8.48
C THR A 77 -37.48 -7.38 -8.05
N THR A 78 -38.50 -7.00 -8.82
CA THR A 78 -39.90 -7.37 -8.58
C THR A 78 -39.99 -8.87 -8.35
N ALA A 79 -40.51 -9.31 -7.21
CA ALA A 79 -40.82 -10.70 -6.89
C ALA A 79 -42.24 -11.07 -7.37
N GLY A 80 -43.19 -10.15 -7.18
CA GLY A 80 -44.58 -10.34 -7.58
C GLY A 80 -45.28 -9.04 -7.95
N LYS A 81 -46.56 -9.14 -8.30
CA LYS A 81 -47.43 -7.98 -8.51
C LYS A 81 -48.68 -8.12 -7.65
N SER A 82 -49.18 -7.01 -7.12
CA SER A 82 -50.51 -6.96 -6.50
C SER A 82 -51.61 -7.17 -7.55
N ASP A 83 -52.84 -7.42 -7.11
CA ASP A 83 -54.02 -7.45 -7.99
C ASP A 83 -54.17 -6.19 -8.85
N GLY A 84 -53.82 -5.01 -8.30
CA GLY A 84 -53.80 -3.73 -9.03
C GLY A 84 -52.58 -3.52 -9.95
N GLY A 85 -51.75 -4.55 -10.18
CA GLY A 85 -50.58 -4.50 -11.05
C GLY A 85 -49.34 -3.81 -10.49
N ARG A 86 -49.36 -3.34 -9.22
CA ARG A 86 -48.20 -2.74 -8.55
C ARG A 86 -47.09 -3.78 -8.38
N GLU A 87 -45.87 -3.41 -8.74
CA GLU A 87 -44.67 -4.24 -8.56
C GLU A 87 -44.27 -4.33 -7.09
N LEU A 88 -44.01 -5.55 -6.61
CA LEU A 88 -43.67 -5.84 -5.22
C LEU A 88 -42.28 -6.46 -5.15
N PRO A 89 -41.30 -5.80 -4.50
CA PRO A 89 -40.02 -6.42 -4.17
C PRO A 89 -40.18 -7.59 -3.19
N ASN A 90 -39.11 -8.36 -3.01
CA ASN A 90 -39.10 -9.43 -2.01
C ASN A 90 -39.23 -8.84 -0.58
N PRO A 91 -40.14 -9.36 0.27
CA PRO A 91 -40.38 -8.80 1.60
C PRO A 91 -39.20 -8.98 2.57
N ASN A 92 -38.40 -10.03 2.44
CA ASN A 92 -37.21 -10.22 3.29
C ASN A 92 -36.17 -9.14 2.99
N VAL A 93 -35.93 -8.87 1.70
CA VAL A 93 -35.03 -7.78 1.27
C VAL A 93 -35.52 -6.42 1.80
N LEU A 94 -36.84 -6.17 1.82
CA LEU A 94 -37.39 -4.93 2.37
C LEU A 94 -37.23 -4.81 3.89
N ILE A 95 -37.34 -5.91 4.64
CA ILE A 95 -37.08 -5.93 6.09
C ILE A 95 -35.61 -5.63 6.37
N GLU A 96 -34.71 -6.29 5.63
CA GLU A 96 -33.25 -6.09 5.74
C GLU A 96 -32.85 -4.67 5.34
N LEU A 97 -33.45 -4.10 4.29
CA LEU A 97 -33.29 -2.70 3.90
C LEU A 97 -33.76 -1.75 5.01
N GLY A 98 -34.91 -2.04 5.63
CA GLY A 98 -35.41 -1.25 6.76
C GLY A 98 -34.44 -1.26 7.94
N TRP A 99 -33.84 -2.42 8.23
CA TRP A 99 -32.82 -2.55 9.26
C TRP A 99 -31.51 -1.80 8.90
N ALA A 100 -31.07 -1.90 7.64
CA ALA A 100 -29.93 -1.16 7.12
C ALA A 100 -30.14 0.35 7.24
N TRP A 101 -31.33 0.86 6.90
CA TRP A 101 -31.66 2.28 7.05
C TRP A 101 -31.58 2.78 8.49
N ALA A 102 -31.89 1.93 9.47
CA ALA A 102 -31.83 2.31 10.87
C ALA A 102 -30.39 2.39 11.42
N HIS A 103 -29.43 1.74 10.77
CA HIS A 103 -28.07 1.54 11.30
C HIS A 103 -26.94 2.10 10.43
N LEU A 104 -27.17 2.25 9.12
CA LEU A 104 -26.20 2.74 8.15
C LEU A 104 -26.60 4.14 7.66
N SER A 105 -25.63 4.89 7.13
CA SER A 105 -25.93 6.15 6.44
C SER A 105 -26.69 5.86 5.14
N HIS A 106 -27.52 6.82 4.71
CA HIS A 106 -28.23 6.71 3.43
C HIS A 106 -27.29 6.62 2.22
N GLU A 107 -26.09 7.18 2.34
CA GLU A 107 -25.05 7.15 1.31
C GLU A 107 -24.46 5.75 1.16
N ASN A 108 -24.56 4.91 2.20
CA ASN A 108 -24.02 3.55 2.23
C ASN A 108 -25.06 2.47 1.87
N ILE A 109 -26.11 2.84 1.14
CA ILE A 109 -27.17 1.93 0.73
C ILE A 109 -27.34 2.01 -0.79
N ILE A 110 -27.11 0.88 -1.45
CA ILE A 110 -27.27 0.70 -2.89
C ILE A 110 -28.40 -0.28 -3.13
N LEU A 111 -29.31 0.05 -4.04
CA LEU A 111 -30.34 -0.88 -4.50
C LEU A 111 -30.06 -1.31 -5.94
N VAL A 112 -30.43 -2.53 -6.29
CA VAL A 112 -30.29 -3.07 -7.65
C VAL A 112 -31.59 -3.71 -8.13
N ALA A 113 -31.90 -3.56 -9.41
CA ALA A 113 -33.07 -4.18 -10.03
C ALA A 113 -32.83 -4.61 -11.48
N ASN A 114 -33.31 -5.81 -11.83
CA ASN A 114 -33.43 -6.25 -13.21
C ASN A 114 -34.74 -5.74 -13.84
N LYS A 115 -34.64 -4.77 -14.74
CA LYS A 115 -35.77 -4.15 -15.46
C LYS A 115 -36.63 -5.14 -16.25
N TYR A 116 -36.08 -6.28 -16.65
CA TYR A 116 -36.84 -7.30 -17.37
C TYR A 116 -37.99 -7.86 -16.50
N TYR A 117 -37.69 -8.15 -15.23
CA TYR A 117 -38.68 -8.58 -14.25
C TYR A 117 -39.39 -7.41 -13.59
N GLY A 118 -38.72 -6.27 -13.57
CA GLY A 118 -39.14 -5.03 -12.94
C GLY A 118 -38.37 -4.76 -11.64
N PRO A 119 -38.49 -3.55 -11.08
CA PRO A 119 -39.22 -2.44 -11.66
C PRO A 119 -38.52 -1.85 -12.89
N LYS A 120 -39.31 -1.27 -13.80
CA LYS A 120 -38.75 -0.67 -15.03
C LYS A 120 -38.09 0.69 -14.79
N LYS A 121 -38.44 1.35 -13.70
CA LYS A 121 -37.98 2.70 -13.31
C LYS A 121 -38.24 2.92 -11.83
N ALA A 122 -37.59 3.90 -11.22
CA ALA A 122 -37.65 4.14 -9.79
C ALA A 122 -39.08 4.44 -9.30
N GLU A 123 -39.91 5.11 -10.10
CA GLU A 123 -41.28 5.49 -9.73
C GLU A 123 -42.21 4.30 -9.52
N ASN A 124 -41.85 3.12 -10.05
CA ASN A 124 -42.59 1.88 -9.88
C ASN A 124 -42.37 1.23 -8.51
N LEU A 125 -41.36 1.68 -7.75
CA LEU A 125 -41.07 1.15 -6.44
C LEU A 125 -42.07 1.64 -5.36
N PRO A 126 -42.14 0.95 -4.20
CA PRO A 126 -42.79 1.46 -3.00
C PRO A 126 -42.46 2.92 -2.67
N PHE A 127 -43.44 3.63 -2.09
CA PHE A 127 -43.37 5.08 -1.82
C PHE A 127 -42.09 5.49 -1.07
N ASP A 128 -41.65 4.70 -0.10
CA ASP A 128 -40.51 5.00 0.78
C ASP A 128 -39.14 4.96 0.06
N ILE A 129 -39.06 4.28 -1.08
CA ILE A 129 -37.83 4.13 -1.88
C ILE A 129 -37.88 4.83 -3.25
N ARG A 130 -39.07 5.03 -3.85
CA ARG A 130 -39.20 5.55 -5.22
C ARG A 130 -38.65 6.97 -5.46
N HIS A 131 -38.44 7.73 -4.38
CA HIS A 131 -37.90 9.10 -4.43
C HIS A 131 -36.38 9.15 -4.19
N ARG A 132 -35.71 8.01 -4.05
CA ARG A 132 -34.27 7.93 -3.78
C ARG A 132 -33.49 7.62 -5.05
N ARG A 133 -32.34 8.28 -5.23
CA ARG A 133 -31.49 8.18 -6.44
C ARG A 133 -30.72 6.86 -6.57
N ALA A 134 -30.55 6.10 -5.51
CA ALA A 134 -29.60 4.99 -5.44
C ALA A 134 -30.16 3.64 -5.92
N VAL A 135 -30.73 3.58 -7.14
CA VAL A 135 -31.12 2.31 -7.76
C VAL A 135 -30.33 2.08 -9.04
N ILE A 136 -29.48 1.06 -9.04
CA ILE A 136 -28.79 0.56 -10.22
C ILE A 136 -29.75 -0.36 -10.97
N PHE A 137 -30.04 -0.02 -12.22
CA PHE A 137 -30.89 -0.82 -13.09
C PHE A 137 -30.05 -1.52 -14.13
N PHE A 138 -30.20 -2.85 -14.24
CA PHE A 138 -29.71 -3.62 -15.38
C PHE A 138 -30.88 -4.27 -16.12
N THR A 139 -30.66 -4.77 -17.33
CA THR A 139 -31.70 -5.45 -18.10
C THR A 139 -31.17 -6.76 -18.63
N LEU A 140 -31.75 -7.87 -18.18
CA LEU A 140 -31.39 -9.19 -18.69
C LEU A 140 -32.61 -10.09 -18.78
N ALA A 141 -32.88 -10.59 -19.98
CA ALA A 141 -34.03 -11.47 -20.24
C ALA A 141 -33.74 -12.92 -19.83
N LYS A 142 -34.80 -13.66 -19.47
CA LYS A 142 -34.73 -15.08 -19.11
C LYS A 142 -34.28 -16.04 -20.24
N THR A 143 -34.07 -15.51 -21.44
CA THR A 143 -33.65 -16.23 -22.64
C THR A 143 -32.30 -15.72 -23.16
N ALA A 144 -31.59 -14.90 -22.39
CA ALA A 144 -30.28 -14.40 -22.75
C ALA A 144 -29.29 -15.56 -22.94
N ASP A 145 -28.43 -15.44 -23.94
CA ASP A 145 -27.30 -16.32 -24.15
C ASP A 145 -26.12 -15.94 -23.23
N ALA A 146 -25.04 -16.72 -23.30
CA ALA A 146 -23.87 -16.51 -22.45
C ALA A 146 -23.21 -15.13 -22.68
N ASP A 147 -23.16 -14.67 -23.93
CA ASP A 147 -22.53 -13.40 -24.29
C ASP A 147 -23.33 -12.21 -23.74
N ALA A 148 -24.67 -12.25 -23.85
CA ALA A 148 -25.53 -11.24 -23.27
C ALA A 148 -25.50 -11.23 -21.73
N ILE A 149 -25.36 -12.41 -21.10
CA ILE A 149 -25.16 -12.51 -19.65
C ILE A 149 -23.85 -11.83 -19.26
N GLU A 150 -22.74 -12.19 -19.90
CA GLU A 150 -21.42 -11.64 -19.60
C GLU A 150 -21.37 -10.11 -19.81
N ALA A 151 -21.95 -9.62 -20.91
CA ALA A 151 -22.02 -8.18 -21.18
C ALA A 151 -22.80 -7.43 -20.10
N ALA A 152 -23.97 -7.95 -19.69
CA ALA A 152 -24.77 -7.36 -18.62
C ALA A 152 -24.05 -7.40 -17.27
N THR A 153 -23.36 -8.49 -16.95
CA THR A 153 -22.54 -8.62 -15.74
C THR A 153 -21.43 -7.59 -15.70
N LEU A 154 -20.70 -7.38 -16.81
CA LEU A 154 -19.60 -6.41 -16.89
C LEU A 154 -20.10 -4.97 -16.75
N GLU A 155 -21.23 -4.63 -17.38
CA GLU A 155 -21.84 -3.31 -17.23
C GLU A 155 -22.30 -3.07 -15.79
N LEU A 156 -22.98 -4.05 -15.19
CA LEU A 156 -23.44 -3.98 -13.81
C LEU A 156 -22.26 -3.90 -12.82
N ALA A 157 -21.16 -4.61 -13.07
CA ALA A 157 -19.96 -4.55 -12.25
C ALA A 157 -19.34 -3.15 -12.25
N LYS A 158 -19.29 -2.47 -13.40
CA LYS A 158 -18.81 -1.08 -13.48
C LYS A 158 -19.72 -0.13 -12.69
N ALA A 159 -21.03 -0.26 -12.84
CA ALA A 159 -21.99 0.55 -12.09
C ALA A 159 -21.87 0.33 -10.58
N PHE A 160 -21.68 -0.92 -10.13
CA PHE A 160 -21.39 -1.21 -8.73
C PHE A 160 -20.06 -0.60 -8.28
N GLN A 161 -18.99 -0.74 -9.07
CA GLN A 161 -17.68 -0.17 -8.73
C GLN A 161 -17.78 1.35 -8.47
N GLU A 162 -18.44 2.09 -9.35
CA GLU A 162 -18.64 3.54 -9.22
C GLU A 162 -19.49 3.91 -8.00
N ALA A 163 -20.59 3.20 -7.79
CA ALA A 163 -21.50 3.47 -6.67
C ALA A 163 -20.85 3.15 -5.32
N ILE A 164 -20.15 2.01 -5.21
CA ILE A 164 -19.42 1.60 -4.01
C ILE A 164 -18.28 2.58 -3.74
N ARG A 165 -17.53 3.00 -4.76
CA ARG A 165 -16.48 4.01 -4.61
C ARG A 165 -17.02 5.32 -4.03
N THR A 166 -18.15 5.78 -4.55
CA THR A 166 -18.78 7.01 -4.09
C THR A 166 -19.23 6.89 -2.63
N SER A 167 -19.90 5.78 -2.30
CA SER A 167 -20.41 5.52 -0.95
C SER A 167 -19.28 5.41 0.07
N LEU A 168 -18.16 4.81 -0.32
CA LEU A 168 -17.02 4.57 0.56
C LEU A 168 -15.91 5.62 0.41
N GLY A 169 -16.20 6.76 -0.23
CA GLY A 169 -15.19 7.76 -0.62
C GLY A 169 -14.33 8.26 0.54
N GLU A 170 -14.92 8.56 1.70
CA GLU A 170 -14.18 9.00 2.89
C GLU A 170 -13.25 7.91 3.44
N TRP A 171 -13.73 6.67 3.48
CA TRP A 171 -12.94 5.52 3.89
C TRP A 171 -11.78 5.28 2.91
N LEU A 172 -12.06 5.34 1.61
CA LEU A 172 -11.05 5.22 0.56
C LEU A 172 -9.99 6.31 0.65
N ALA A 173 -10.40 7.56 0.86
CA ALA A 173 -9.49 8.69 1.05
C ALA A 173 -8.63 8.53 2.31
N SER A 174 -9.18 7.99 3.40
CA SER A 174 -8.41 7.73 4.63
C SER A 174 -7.32 6.68 4.44
N ILE A 175 -7.54 5.68 3.58
CA ILE A 175 -6.54 4.66 3.24
C ILE A 175 -5.44 5.25 2.35
N ALA A 176 -5.82 6.09 1.38
CA ALA A 176 -4.87 6.70 0.45
C ALA A 176 -4.00 7.80 1.08
N SER A 177 -4.50 8.51 2.10
CA SER A 177 -3.83 9.66 2.73
C SER A 177 -3.05 9.32 4.02
N ALA A 178 -3.00 8.05 4.42
CA ALA A 178 -2.23 7.66 5.61
C ALA A 178 -0.72 7.99 5.40
N PRO A 179 -0.03 8.63 6.35
CA PRO A 179 1.40 9.01 6.26
C PRO A 179 2.36 7.80 6.25
N GLY A 180 1.83 6.59 6.04
CA GLY A 180 2.50 5.33 6.18
C GLY A 180 2.77 4.94 7.63
N PRO A 181 3.30 3.73 7.84
CA PRO A 181 3.71 3.26 9.15
C PRO A 181 4.80 4.15 9.77
N ALA A 182 4.71 4.31 11.10
CA ALA A 182 5.74 4.99 11.87
C ALA A 182 6.98 4.10 12.01
N GLY A 183 8.14 4.66 11.67
CA GLY A 183 9.44 4.02 11.88
C GLY A 183 10.08 4.40 13.21
N MET A 184 11.35 4.04 13.37
CA MET A 184 12.19 4.49 14.47
C MET A 184 12.24 6.03 14.53
N PRO A 185 12.21 6.62 15.74
CA PRO A 185 12.46 8.03 15.91
C PRO A 185 13.82 8.43 15.31
N SER A 186 13.85 9.57 14.65
CA SER A 186 15.12 10.19 14.26
C SER A 186 15.74 10.95 15.42
N ARG A 187 17.04 11.20 15.33
CA ARG A 187 17.74 12.12 16.23
C ARG A 187 17.05 13.49 16.19
N GLU A 188 16.95 14.14 17.35
CA GLU A 188 16.33 15.46 17.46
C GLU A 188 17.02 16.46 16.50
N GLY A 189 16.22 17.16 15.68
CA GLY A 189 16.71 18.12 14.70
C GLY A 189 17.36 17.53 13.43
N ASP A 190 17.54 16.21 13.36
CA ASP A 190 18.18 15.51 12.24
C ASP A 190 17.38 14.26 11.80
N PRO A 191 16.55 14.37 10.74
CA PRO A 191 15.70 13.28 10.29
C PRO A 191 16.46 12.12 9.63
N SER A 192 17.76 12.28 9.36
CA SER A 192 18.53 11.34 8.52
C SER A 192 19.14 10.15 9.25
N ILE A 193 19.20 10.18 10.58
CA ILE A 193 19.83 9.15 11.42
C ILE A 193 19.10 8.94 12.76
N TRP A 194 19.38 7.83 13.42
CA TRP A 194 18.82 7.43 14.72
C TRP A 194 19.80 7.56 15.89
N PHE A 195 21.08 7.77 15.62
CA PHE A 195 22.15 7.74 16.61
C PHE A 195 22.66 9.14 16.97
N GLU A 196 23.15 9.29 18.18
CA GLU A 196 23.76 10.54 18.65
C GLU A 196 25.12 10.82 18.01
N LYS A 197 25.53 12.09 18.03
CA LYS A 197 26.85 12.47 17.54
C LYS A 197 27.93 11.66 18.28
N ASP A 198 28.93 11.19 17.53
CA ASP A 198 30.05 10.39 18.04
C ASP A 198 29.61 9.02 18.61
N ALA A 199 28.42 8.52 18.27
CA ALA A 199 27.97 7.19 18.68
C ALA A 199 28.90 6.05 18.18
N VAL A 200 29.25 5.16 19.11
CA VAL A 200 29.92 3.89 18.84
C VAL A 200 28.90 2.77 18.97
N LEU A 201 28.50 2.18 17.85
CA LEU A 201 27.65 1.01 17.86
C LEU A 201 28.46 -0.24 18.18
N GLN A 202 27.81 -1.20 18.84
CA GLN A 202 28.39 -2.48 19.23
C GLN A 202 27.61 -3.61 18.59
N HIS A 203 28.30 -4.63 18.08
CA HIS A 203 27.66 -5.82 17.53
C HIS A 203 28.52 -7.07 17.78
N GLN A 204 27.92 -8.24 17.60
CA GLN A 204 28.65 -9.51 17.52
C GLN A 204 29.31 -9.64 16.15
N PRO A 205 30.40 -10.42 16.02
CA PRO A 205 31.01 -10.71 14.72
C PRO A 205 30.02 -11.37 13.75
N TYR A 206 30.00 -10.90 12.50
CA TYR A 206 29.02 -11.34 11.48
C TYR A 206 29.04 -12.85 11.22
N HIS A 207 30.22 -13.45 11.19
CA HIS A 207 30.41 -14.88 10.91
C HIS A 207 30.39 -15.77 12.17
N GLY A 208 29.98 -15.20 13.31
CA GLY A 208 30.05 -15.85 14.61
C GLY A 208 31.45 -15.80 15.22
N GLY A 209 31.50 -16.00 16.54
CA GLY A 209 32.70 -15.83 17.34
C GLY A 209 32.36 -15.22 18.70
N GLY A 210 33.28 -15.32 19.66
CA GLY A 210 33.17 -14.59 20.92
C GLY A 210 33.66 -13.14 20.75
N GLY A 211 33.12 -12.22 21.53
CA GLY A 211 33.57 -10.82 21.56
C GLY A 211 32.50 -9.82 21.11
N ILE A 212 32.87 -8.55 21.17
CA ILE A 212 32.06 -7.41 20.74
C ILE A 212 32.93 -6.56 19.81
N GLU A 213 32.44 -6.31 18.62
CA GLU A 213 33.04 -5.38 17.67
C GLU A 213 32.39 -4.01 17.82
N ARG A 214 33.17 -2.97 17.52
CA ARG A 214 32.79 -1.57 17.74
C ARG A 214 32.98 -0.78 16.46
N VAL A 215 31.93 -0.09 16.06
CA VAL A 215 31.95 0.78 14.89
C VAL A 215 31.53 2.20 15.24
N GLN A 216 32.39 3.15 14.90
CA GLN A 216 32.16 4.58 15.01
C GLN A 216 31.54 5.09 13.72
N LEU A 217 30.39 5.75 13.84
CA LEU A 217 29.69 6.33 12.70
C LEU A 217 30.19 7.76 12.44
N ALA A 218 30.46 8.09 11.17
CA ALA A 218 30.93 9.41 10.79
C ALA A 218 29.81 10.47 10.83
N GLU A 219 30.00 11.53 11.60
CA GLU A 219 29.13 12.72 11.58
C GLU A 219 29.51 13.62 10.39
N SER A 220 28.68 13.65 9.35
CA SER A 220 28.92 14.48 8.16
C SER A 220 27.61 14.74 7.40
N ARG A 221 27.65 15.57 6.35
CA ARG A 221 26.58 15.66 5.34
C ARG A 221 26.28 14.25 4.79
N ARG A 222 25.01 13.94 4.54
CA ARG A 222 24.62 12.57 4.21
C ARG A 222 23.38 12.44 3.36
N LEU A 223 23.33 11.33 2.65
CA LEU A 223 22.14 10.76 2.05
C LEU A 223 21.60 9.68 2.98
N TYR A 224 20.30 9.44 2.97
CA TYR A 224 19.69 8.35 3.74
C TYR A 224 18.49 7.78 3.01
N ALA A 225 18.20 6.51 3.31
CA ALA A 225 17.03 5.81 2.82
C ALA A 225 16.46 4.92 3.93
N ARG A 226 15.14 4.90 4.02
CA ARG A 226 14.36 4.15 5.02
C ARG A 226 13.31 3.31 4.31
N ILE A 227 13.15 2.05 4.72
CA ILE A 227 12.08 1.17 4.27
C ILE A 227 11.35 0.71 5.53
N VAL A 228 10.11 1.18 5.71
CA VAL A 228 9.32 1.01 6.94
C VAL A 228 8.09 0.16 6.62
N PRO A 229 8.09 -1.14 6.96
CA PRO A 229 6.90 -1.97 6.85
C PRO A 229 5.86 -1.65 7.93
N GLU A 230 4.58 -1.73 7.59
CA GLU A 230 3.49 -1.61 8.57
C GLU A 230 3.44 -2.83 9.49
N LYS A 231 3.57 -4.02 8.91
CA LYS A 231 3.46 -5.28 9.64
C LYS A 231 4.08 -6.43 8.88
N PHE A 232 4.17 -7.56 9.58
CA PHE A 232 4.60 -8.83 9.04
C PHE A 232 3.53 -9.90 9.32
N LYS A 233 3.31 -10.82 8.37
CA LYS A 233 2.30 -11.88 8.45
C LYS A 233 2.35 -12.73 9.73
N SER A 234 3.53 -12.88 10.33
CA SER A 234 3.74 -13.65 11.57
C SER A 234 4.36 -12.82 12.71
N GLY A 235 4.12 -11.50 12.69
CA GLY A 235 4.78 -10.56 13.58
C GLY A 235 6.22 -10.26 13.13
N ILE A 236 6.84 -9.24 13.75
CA ILE A 236 8.18 -8.77 13.37
C ILE A 236 9.18 -9.94 13.46
N PRO A 237 9.99 -10.18 12.41
CA PRO A 237 10.92 -11.31 12.38
C PRO A 237 11.95 -11.22 13.51
N LYS A 238 12.48 -12.35 13.94
CA LYS A 238 13.57 -12.36 14.93
C LYS A 238 14.87 -11.91 14.25
N ALA A 239 15.69 -11.13 14.96
CA ALA A 239 16.95 -10.59 14.45
C ALA A 239 17.87 -11.67 13.85
N LEU A 240 17.93 -12.86 14.45
CA LEU A 240 18.72 -13.98 13.91
C LEU A 240 18.27 -14.40 12.50
N ARG A 241 16.95 -14.41 12.23
CA ARG A 241 16.40 -14.76 10.91
C ARG A 241 16.74 -13.70 9.86
N VAL A 242 16.77 -12.42 10.26
CA VAL A 242 17.20 -11.30 9.40
C VAL A 242 18.70 -11.40 9.11
N HIS A 243 19.51 -11.62 10.16
CA HIS A 243 20.95 -11.76 10.06
C HIS A 243 21.37 -12.94 9.16
N SER A 244 20.66 -14.07 9.25
CA SER A 244 20.93 -15.25 8.43
C SER A 244 20.24 -15.23 7.06
N PHE A 245 19.54 -14.14 6.70
CA PHE A 245 18.86 -14.06 5.40
C PHE A 245 19.88 -14.06 4.25
N GLN A 246 19.54 -14.79 3.20
CA GLN A 246 20.31 -14.89 1.97
C GLN A 246 19.32 -14.71 0.81
N GLY A 247 19.41 -13.57 0.12
CA GLY A 247 18.61 -13.27 -1.06
C GLY A 247 19.19 -13.92 -2.32
N HIS A 248 18.77 -13.43 -3.48
CA HIS A 248 19.35 -13.84 -4.76
C HIS A 248 20.88 -13.69 -4.76
N HIS A 249 21.56 -14.69 -5.31
CA HIS A 249 23.04 -14.77 -5.35
C HIS A 249 23.74 -14.75 -3.98
N GLY A 250 23.03 -15.01 -2.86
CA GLY A 250 23.63 -15.05 -1.52
C GLY A 250 23.96 -13.67 -0.95
N GLN A 251 23.33 -12.62 -1.47
CA GLN A 251 23.47 -11.28 -0.92
C GLN A 251 22.57 -11.11 0.31
N SER A 252 22.95 -10.22 1.22
CA SER A 252 22.05 -9.84 2.32
C SER A 252 21.15 -8.70 1.88
N GLY A 253 19.95 -8.64 2.43
CA GLY A 253 19.08 -7.46 2.34
C GLY A 253 19.60 -6.24 3.12
N LEU A 254 20.72 -6.38 3.85
CA LEU A 254 21.28 -5.34 4.72
C LEU A 254 22.49 -4.60 4.11
N ASP A 255 22.93 -4.95 2.91
CA ASP A 255 24.09 -4.27 2.32
C ASP A 255 23.84 -2.76 2.21
N PRO A 256 24.78 -1.92 2.70
CA PRO A 256 24.56 -0.48 2.82
C PRO A 256 24.45 0.23 1.47
N MET A 257 23.73 1.35 1.45
CA MET A 257 23.48 2.16 0.25
C MET A 257 24.74 2.94 -0.21
N GLY A 258 25.59 3.33 0.72
CA GLY A 258 26.85 3.98 0.40
C GLY A 258 27.87 3.02 -0.23
N PRO A 259 28.90 3.56 -0.93
CA PRO A 259 29.86 2.74 -1.66
C PRO A 259 30.66 1.83 -0.73
N TRP A 260 30.93 0.60 -1.17
CA TRP A 260 31.65 -0.40 -0.37
C TRP A 260 32.39 -1.41 -1.24
N THR A 261 33.48 -1.97 -0.69
CA THR A 261 34.25 -3.09 -1.29
C THR A 261 34.23 -4.35 -0.42
N SER A 262 33.98 -4.16 0.87
CA SER A 262 33.67 -5.22 1.83
C SER A 262 32.66 -4.67 2.84
N ALA A 263 31.90 -5.56 3.46
CA ALA A 263 30.92 -5.22 4.48
C ALA A 263 31.18 -6.09 5.72
N ASP A 264 30.88 -5.53 6.88
CA ASP A 264 30.99 -6.15 8.20
C ASP A 264 29.72 -5.86 9.00
N GLY A 265 29.56 -6.46 10.17
CA GLY A 265 28.42 -6.18 11.04
C GLY A 265 28.01 -7.36 11.91
N GLY A 266 26.74 -7.42 12.29
CA GLY A 266 26.18 -8.53 13.03
C GLY A 266 25.00 -8.14 13.90
N LEU A 267 24.68 -9.00 14.86
CA LEU A 267 23.59 -8.77 15.82
C LEU A 267 23.98 -7.70 16.84
N ASN A 268 23.08 -6.75 17.09
CA ASN A 268 23.23 -5.74 18.13
C ASN A 268 21.96 -5.62 19.00
N GLY A 269 21.99 -4.72 19.99
CA GLY A 269 20.85 -4.49 20.89
C GLY A 269 19.56 -4.06 20.17
N GLU A 270 19.71 -3.31 19.07
CA GLU A 270 18.61 -2.77 18.27
C GLU A 270 18.10 -3.75 17.19
N GLY A 271 18.87 -4.77 16.81
CA GLY A 271 18.51 -5.72 15.77
C GLY A 271 19.73 -6.27 15.02
N VAL A 272 19.88 -5.86 13.76
CA VAL A 272 21.00 -6.29 12.91
C VAL A 272 21.64 -5.09 12.23
N LEU A 273 22.96 -4.96 12.39
CA LEU A 273 23.76 -3.90 11.79
C LEU A 273 24.60 -4.47 10.65
N ARG A 274 24.74 -3.72 9.56
CA ARG A 274 25.72 -4.00 8.52
C ARG A 274 26.33 -2.69 8.01
N TYR A 275 27.63 -2.64 7.81
CA TYR A 275 28.33 -1.41 7.43
C TYR A 275 29.56 -1.69 6.55
N ALA A 276 30.05 -0.64 5.88
CA ALA A 276 31.30 -0.72 5.13
C ALA A 276 32.45 -0.10 5.95
N PRO A 277 33.50 -0.84 6.31
CA PRO A 277 34.60 -0.29 7.08
C PRO A 277 35.38 0.74 6.26
N SER A 278 35.50 1.95 6.78
CA SER A 278 36.26 3.05 6.16
C SER A 278 37.72 3.05 6.54
N GLN A 279 38.00 2.85 7.83
CA GLN A 279 39.31 2.64 8.39
C GLN A 279 39.18 1.59 9.47
N ARG A 280 39.90 0.47 9.30
CA ARG A 280 39.93 -0.59 10.31
C ARG A 280 40.74 -0.11 11.52
N GLY A 281 40.15 -0.26 12.71
CA GLY A 281 40.70 0.20 13.98
C GLY A 281 39.82 -0.23 15.15
N GLU A 282 40.12 0.25 16.36
CA GLU A 282 39.29 0.05 17.55
C GLU A 282 38.92 1.43 18.16
N PRO A 283 37.71 1.96 17.89
CA PRO A 283 36.66 1.40 17.03
C PRO A 283 37.00 1.50 15.54
N THR A 284 36.40 0.63 14.72
CA THR A 284 36.43 0.76 13.26
C THR A 284 35.54 1.93 12.86
N THR A 285 35.95 2.77 11.92
CA THR A 285 35.09 3.89 11.47
C THR A 285 34.34 3.50 10.21
N THR A 286 33.16 4.06 9.98
CA THR A 286 32.39 3.86 8.74
C THR A 286 31.74 5.15 8.23
N TRP A 287 31.61 5.27 6.91
CA TRP A 287 30.82 6.31 6.22
C TRP A 287 29.42 5.85 5.83
N THR A 288 29.08 4.56 6.01
CA THR A 288 27.81 4.00 5.55
C THR A 288 27.44 2.75 6.33
N ALA A 289 26.20 2.70 6.79
CA ALA A 289 25.66 1.56 7.51
C ALA A 289 24.17 1.40 7.23
N THR A 290 23.68 0.18 7.38
CA THR A 290 22.27 -0.17 7.42
C THR A 290 21.97 -0.84 8.75
N GLN A 291 20.96 -0.33 9.45
CA GLN A 291 20.39 -0.95 10.62
C GLN A 291 19.01 -1.51 10.28
N TRP A 292 18.78 -2.76 10.64
CA TRP A 292 17.44 -3.32 10.78
C TRP A 292 17.00 -3.27 12.24
N PHE A 293 15.83 -2.70 12.51
CA PHE A 293 15.33 -2.52 13.87
C PHE A 293 14.33 -3.60 14.27
N ARG A 294 14.56 -4.22 15.42
CA ARG A 294 13.70 -5.27 15.97
C ARG A 294 12.35 -4.79 16.50
N GLU A 295 12.21 -3.49 16.74
CA GLU A 295 11.00 -2.89 17.30
C GLU A 295 9.99 -2.54 16.21
N THR A 296 10.45 -2.16 15.02
CA THR A 296 9.61 -1.71 13.91
C THR A 296 9.72 -2.60 12.67
N GLY A 297 10.81 -3.37 12.54
CA GLY A 297 11.14 -4.11 11.33
C GLY A 297 11.67 -3.26 10.18
N GLU A 298 11.93 -1.97 10.43
CA GLU A 298 12.46 -1.00 9.48
C GLU A 298 13.90 -1.30 9.08
N LEU A 299 14.23 -1.00 7.82
CA LEU A 299 15.60 -0.81 7.34
C LEU A 299 15.92 0.67 7.24
N TRP A 300 17.05 1.09 7.81
CA TRP A 300 17.55 2.45 7.71
C TRP A 300 19.01 2.44 7.30
N SER A 301 19.31 3.00 6.12
CA SER A 301 20.65 3.17 5.62
C SER A 301 21.03 4.65 5.47
N PHE A 302 22.30 4.97 5.63
CA PHE A 302 22.85 6.30 5.35
C PHE A 302 24.20 6.21 4.64
N ASP A 303 24.56 7.27 3.93
CA ASP A 303 25.82 7.41 3.20
C ASP A 303 26.39 8.82 3.36
N THR A 304 27.57 8.92 3.99
CA THR A 304 28.30 10.18 4.15
C THR A 304 29.45 10.36 3.16
N ALA A 305 29.73 9.37 2.30
CA ALA A 305 30.85 9.40 1.37
C ALA A 305 30.53 10.19 0.09
N ARG A 306 29.31 10.05 -0.47
CA ARG A 306 28.97 10.63 -1.79
C ARG A 306 28.81 12.15 -1.78
N LEU A 307 28.31 12.74 -0.71
CA LEU A 307 28.18 14.19 -0.62
C LEU A 307 29.51 14.91 -0.33
N SER A 308 30.62 14.16 -0.16
CA SER A 308 31.94 14.77 -0.07
C SER A 308 32.34 15.43 -1.40
N LYS A 309 33.24 16.42 -1.31
CA LYS A 309 33.66 17.24 -2.44
C LYS A 309 34.12 16.35 -3.61
N GLU A 310 33.62 16.67 -4.81
CA GLU A 310 33.90 15.96 -6.09
C GLU A 310 33.35 14.53 -6.22
N ARG A 311 32.54 14.04 -5.26
CA ARG A 311 32.00 12.65 -5.31
C ARG A 311 30.50 12.53 -5.57
N PHE A 312 29.79 13.64 -5.72
CA PHE A 312 28.36 13.62 -5.91
C PHE A 312 28.00 13.44 -7.40
N TYR A 313 27.40 12.30 -7.73
CA TYR A 313 26.92 11.99 -9.08
C TYR A 313 25.50 11.42 -8.99
N ILE A 314 24.54 12.10 -9.63
CA ILE A 314 23.12 11.73 -9.49
C ILE A 314 22.81 10.33 -10.03
N GLY A 315 23.42 9.92 -11.16
CA GLY A 315 23.18 8.61 -11.75
C GLY A 315 23.57 7.49 -10.79
N THR A 316 24.77 7.58 -10.22
CA THR A 316 25.24 6.60 -9.23
C THR A 316 24.44 6.65 -7.93
N LEU A 317 23.89 7.81 -7.54
CA LEU A 317 22.95 7.88 -6.42
C LEU A 317 21.69 7.06 -6.72
N VAL A 318 21.07 7.30 -7.88
CA VAL A 318 19.84 6.61 -8.29
C VAL A 318 20.06 5.10 -8.35
N GLU A 319 21.13 4.65 -9.01
CA GLU A 319 21.50 3.25 -9.15
C GLU A 319 21.61 2.54 -7.78
N GLU A 320 22.25 3.18 -6.80
CA GLU A 320 22.60 2.56 -5.52
C GLU A 320 21.44 2.59 -4.53
N VAL A 321 20.62 3.66 -4.57
CA VAL A 321 19.35 3.71 -3.85
C VAL A 321 18.44 2.61 -4.36
N VAL A 322 18.25 2.50 -5.68
CA VAL A 322 17.40 1.44 -6.28
C VAL A 322 17.93 0.05 -5.93
N SER A 323 19.24 -0.15 -5.95
CA SER A 323 19.84 -1.43 -5.56
C SER A 323 19.63 -1.75 -4.07
N PHE A 324 19.74 -0.75 -3.19
CA PHE A 324 19.41 -0.88 -1.78
C PHE A 324 17.92 -1.22 -1.56
N LEU A 325 17.02 -0.50 -2.24
CA LEU A 325 15.58 -0.75 -2.16
C LEU A 325 15.24 -2.15 -2.65
N ALA A 326 15.80 -2.59 -3.78
CA ALA A 326 15.54 -3.92 -4.33
C ALA A 326 15.90 -5.04 -3.34
N ARG A 327 17.13 -5.03 -2.80
CA ARG A 327 17.59 -6.03 -1.82
C ARG A 327 16.81 -5.96 -0.50
N GLY A 328 16.53 -4.74 -0.03
CA GLY A 328 15.79 -4.50 1.21
C GLY A 328 14.35 -4.98 1.12
N LEU A 329 13.64 -4.60 0.06
CA LEU A 329 12.27 -5.04 -0.21
C LEU A 329 12.18 -6.55 -0.42
N GLU A 330 13.10 -7.14 -1.20
CA GLU A 330 13.17 -8.59 -1.39
C GLU A 330 13.23 -9.31 -0.04
N MET A 331 14.17 -8.91 0.83
CA MET A 331 14.31 -9.50 2.16
C MET A 331 13.05 -9.30 3.00
N LEU A 332 12.53 -8.08 3.08
CA LEU A 332 11.36 -7.76 3.90
C LEU A 332 10.13 -8.56 3.44
N TYR A 333 9.88 -8.65 2.13
CA TYR A 333 8.79 -9.47 1.59
C TYR A 333 8.98 -10.97 1.85
N ALA A 334 10.21 -11.50 1.69
CA ALA A 334 10.52 -12.89 2.01
C ALA A 334 10.36 -13.21 3.52
N LEU A 335 10.56 -12.21 4.38
CA LEU A 335 10.29 -12.30 5.82
C LEU A 335 8.82 -12.07 6.18
N GLY A 336 7.99 -11.72 5.20
CA GLY A 336 6.54 -11.61 5.33
C GLY A 336 6.02 -10.21 5.58
N ALA A 337 6.77 -9.15 5.23
CA ALA A 337 6.26 -7.78 5.24
C ALA A 337 4.98 -7.67 4.39
N SER A 338 4.00 -6.91 4.89
CA SER A 338 2.68 -6.75 4.28
C SER A 338 2.01 -5.47 4.78
N GLY A 339 0.89 -5.09 4.18
CA GLY A 339 0.24 -3.81 4.42
C GLY A 339 0.94 -2.68 3.68
N GLN A 340 0.90 -1.46 4.23
CA GLN A 340 1.66 -0.35 3.69
C GLN A 340 3.16 -0.50 4.00
N ILE A 341 4.00 -0.12 3.05
CA ILE A 341 5.43 0.06 3.23
C ILE A 341 5.74 1.50 2.86
N ARG A 342 6.23 2.26 3.84
CA ARG A 342 6.70 3.62 3.61
C ARG A 342 8.17 3.60 3.24
N ILE A 343 8.52 4.22 2.12
CA ILE A 343 9.89 4.50 1.74
C ILE A 343 10.14 6.00 1.92
N GLU A 344 11.24 6.34 2.57
CA GLU A 344 11.69 7.72 2.74
C GLU A 344 13.14 7.83 2.30
N ILE A 345 13.43 8.79 1.42
CA ILE A 345 14.77 9.05 0.90
C ILE A 345 15.05 10.53 1.05
N GLY A 346 16.26 10.88 1.45
CA GLY A 346 16.61 12.28 1.57
C GLY A 346 18.10 12.56 1.69
N ALA A 347 18.40 13.84 1.82
CA ALA A 347 19.73 14.37 2.00
C ALA A 347 19.72 15.47 3.07
N VAL A 348 20.80 15.57 3.85
CA VAL A 348 21.00 16.62 4.87
C VAL A 348 22.43 17.15 4.76
N GLY A 349 22.59 18.47 4.92
CA GLY A 349 23.89 19.15 4.82
C GLY A 349 24.31 19.39 3.37
N LEU A 350 23.34 19.66 2.49
CA LEU A 350 23.60 19.92 1.07
C LEU A 350 24.28 21.27 0.86
N LEU A 351 24.09 22.28 1.72
CA LEU A 351 24.72 23.58 1.52
C LEU A 351 26.26 23.46 1.48
N GLY A 352 26.88 24.13 0.51
CA GLY A 352 28.31 23.98 0.24
C GLY A 352 28.70 22.66 -0.44
N THR A 353 27.73 21.94 -1.03
CA THR A 353 27.96 20.94 -2.08
C THR A 353 27.69 21.56 -3.47
N GLN A 354 28.17 20.88 -4.51
CA GLN A 354 27.98 21.28 -5.90
C GLN A 354 27.55 20.06 -6.72
N TRP A 355 26.50 20.22 -7.53
CA TRP A 355 26.12 19.27 -8.56
C TRP A 355 27.06 19.46 -9.75
N PRO A 356 27.88 18.44 -10.11
CA PRO A 356 28.87 18.59 -11.17
C PRO A 356 28.23 18.67 -12.56
N GLY A 357 28.92 19.34 -13.48
CA GLY A 357 28.65 19.33 -14.91
C GLY A 357 29.96 19.12 -15.68
N GLN A 358 29.85 18.80 -16.97
CA GLN A 358 31.01 18.63 -17.86
C GLN A 358 31.77 19.96 -17.99
N PHE A 359 31.05 21.08 -18.01
CA PHE A 359 31.62 22.43 -18.04
C PHE A 359 31.28 23.24 -16.80
N GLN A 360 32.03 24.33 -16.55
CA GLN A 360 31.84 25.16 -15.35
C GLN A 360 30.44 25.80 -15.28
N HIS A 361 29.88 26.21 -16.41
CA HIS A 361 28.53 26.80 -16.48
C HIS A 361 27.42 25.78 -16.25
N GLU A 362 27.74 24.49 -16.34
CA GLU A 362 26.83 23.38 -16.05
C GLU A 362 26.97 22.90 -14.61
N ARG A 363 27.72 23.58 -13.74
CA ARG A 363 27.81 23.27 -12.32
C ARG A 363 26.81 24.14 -11.55
N SER A 364 26.20 23.59 -10.50
CA SER A 364 25.30 24.37 -9.65
C SER A 364 25.51 24.02 -8.18
N ASP A 365 25.54 25.04 -7.35
CA ASP A 365 25.68 24.88 -5.90
C ASP A 365 24.30 24.62 -5.28
N ALA A 366 24.29 23.88 -4.16
CA ALA A 366 23.05 23.65 -3.44
C ALA A 366 22.49 24.97 -2.86
N LEU A 367 21.19 25.18 -3.04
CA LEU A 367 20.40 26.30 -2.53
C LEU A 367 19.57 25.91 -1.31
N ILE A 368 19.25 24.62 -1.17
CA ILE A 368 18.45 24.06 -0.08
C ILE A 368 19.31 23.04 0.68
N ASP A 369 19.30 23.10 2.01
CA ASP A 369 20.16 22.25 2.85
C ASP A 369 19.67 20.80 2.99
N ARG A 370 18.36 20.59 2.81
CA ARG A 370 17.69 19.32 3.08
C ARG A 370 16.71 18.98 1.97
N VAL A 371 16.73 17.71 1.57
CA VAL A 371 15.73 17.10 0.69
C VAL A 371 15.12 15.92 1.43
N ARG A 372 13.81 15.74 1.32
CA ARG A 372 13.10 14.60 1.88
C ARG A 372 11.90 14.28 1.01
N VAL A 373 11.88 13.07 0.47
CA VAL A 373 10.73 12.48 -0.21
C VAL A 373 10.28 11.28 0.60
N SER A 374 8.97 11.19 0.85
CA SER A 374 8.38 10.03 1.52
C SER A 374 7.09 9.63 0.85
N GLN A 375 7.01 8.36 0.46
CA GLN A 375 5.81 7.77 -0.11
C GLN A 375 5.46 6.49 0.67
N SER A 376 4.16 6.23 0.81
CA SER A 376 3.63 4.99 1.38
C SER A 376 2.81 4.27 0.34
N ARG A 377 3.17 3.02 0.04
CA ARG A 377 2.45 2.17 -0.92
C ARG A 377 2.29 0.77 -0.37
N ARG A 378 1.26 0.06 -0.83
CA ARG A 378 1.07 -1.35 -0.48
C ARG A 378 1.88 -2.25 -1.39
N LYS A 379 2.15 -1.78 -2.61
CA LYS A 379 2.98 -2.46 -3.58
C LYS A 379 4.11 -1.55 -4.07
N TRP A 380 5.33 -2.07 -4.03
CA TRP A 380 6.51 -1.45 -4.61
C TRP A 380 6.99 -2.28 -5.80
N ASP A 381 6.32 -2.10 -6.94
CA ASP A 381 6.78 -2.64 -8.22
C ASP A 381 7.67 -1.64 -8.96
N GLU A 382 8.14 -2.02 -10.15
CA GLU A 382 9.09 -1.23 -10.94
C GLU A 382 8.53 0.18 -11.26
N ALA A 383 7.24 0.29 -11.57
CA ALA A 383 6.60 1.58 -11.83
C ALA A 383 6.54 2.46 -10.57
N ALA A 384 6.22 1.89 -9.40
CA ALA A 384 6.25 2.61 -8.14
C ALA A 384 7.67 3.11 -7.79
N ILE A 385 8.70 2.29 -8.04
CA ILE A 385 10.10 2.68 -7.83
C ILE A 385 10.51 3.80 -8.80
N ASP A 386 10.12 3.72 -10.07
CA ASP A 386 10.36 4.79 -11.05
C ASP A 386 9.75 6.12 -10.60
N GLU A 387 8.50 6.10 -10.15
CA GLU A 387 7.79 7.30 -9.65
C GLU A 387 8.48 7.91 -8.44
N LEU A 388 8.86 7.08 -7.44
CA LEU A 388 9.59 7.54 -6.26
C LEU A 388 10.96 8.14 -6.65
N MET A 389 11.70 7.47 -7.53
CA MET A 389 13.04 7.94 -7.93
C MET A 389 12.97 9.19 -8.79
N LEU A 390 11.93 9.37 -9.60
CA LEU A 390 11.68 10.61 -10.32
C LEU A 390 11.45 11.77 -9.35
N GLU A 391 10.61 11.59 -8.33
CA GLU A 391 10.35 12.62 -7.32
C GLU A 391 11.63 12.95 -6.52
N VAL A 392 12.35 11.94 -6.02
CA VAL A 392 13.64 12.13 -5.33
C VAL A 392 14.63 12.92 -6.18
N THR A 393 14.75 12.57 -7.45
CA THR A 393 15.71 13.20 -8.35
C THR A 393 15.30 14.64 -8.68
N ASN A 394 14.01 14.92 -8.80
CA ASN A 394 13.49 16.27 -9.04
C ASN A 394 13.59 17.17 -7.81
N GLU A 395 13.32 16.66 -6.62
CA GLU A 395 13.55 17.41 -5.37
C GLU A 395 15.04 17.71 -5.16
N MET A 396 15.91 16.76 -5.50
CA MET A 396 17.35 17.02 -5.57
C MET A 396 17.65 18.06 -6.66
N ALA A 397 17.04 18.00 -7.83
CA ALA A 397 17.25 18.98 -8.90
C ALA A 397 16.88 20.40 -8.42
N ASP A 398 15.73 20.56 -7.77
CA ASP A 398 15.26 21.82 -7.20
C ASP A 398 16.21 22.36 -6.12
N ALA A 399 16.71 21.48 -5.23
CA ALA A 399 17.69 21.85 -4.23
C ALA A 399 18.99 22.43 -4.82
N PHE A 400 19.28 22.16 -6.09
CA PHE A 400 20.45 22.65 -6.82
C PHE A 400 20.09 23.59 -7.98
N GLY A 401 18.83 24.04 -8.11
CA GLY A 401 18.38 24.92 -9.18
C GLY A 401 18.50 24.33 -10.59
N ARG A 402 18.24 23.03 -10.74
CA ARG A 402 18.35 22.27 -12.00
C ARG A 402 16.97 22.04 -12.63
N PRO A 403 16.89 21.88 -13.97
CA PRO A 403 15.68 21.40 -14.61
C PRO A 403 15.27 20.01 -14.10
N HIS A 404 13.96 19.77 -14.08
CA HIS A 404 13.39 18.47 -13.74
C HIS A 404 13.69 17.42 -14.80
N PHE A 405 13.84 16.19 -14.33
CA PHE A 405 14.01 14.99 -15.12
C PHE A 405 12.65 14.43 -15.57
N GLN A 406 12.71 13.59 -16.60
CA GLN A 406 11.62 12.73 -17.05
C GLN A 406 11.89 11.27 -16.66
N VAL A 407 10.83 10.47 -16.57
CA VAL A 407 10.93 9.07 -16.11
C VAL A 407 11.87 8.23 -16.99
N GLU A 408 11.95 8.49 -18.28
CA GLU A 408 12.84 7.79 -19.22
C GLU A 408 14.32 8.04 -18.88
N GLN A 409 14.66 9.22 -18.37
CA GLN A 409 16.02 9.54 -17.95
C GLN A 409 16.38 8.77 -16.68
N ILE A 410 15.44 8.63 -15.74
CA ILE A 410 15.61 7.82 -14.52
C ILE A 410 15.86 6.35 -14.89
N ARG A 411 15.01 5.78 -15.75
CA ARG A 411 15.19 4.40 -16.25
C ARG A 411 16.53 4.18 -16.92
N THR A 412 17.00 5.17 -17.70
CA THR A 412 18.32 5.11 -18.34
C THR A 412 19.46 5.10 -17.32
N MET A 413 19.31 5.74 -16.17
CA MET A 413 20.29 5.66 -15.07
C MET A 413 20.24 4.27 -14.43
N ILE A 414 19.05 3.73 -14.16
CA ILE A 414 18.88 2.41 -13.52
C ILE A 414 19.44 1.28 -14.40
N ALA A 415 19.19 1.33 -15.72
CA ALA A 415 19.54 0.26 -16.67
C ALA A 415 21.04 0.15 -17.01
N ARG A 416 21.92 0.88 -16.33
CA ARG A 416 23.38 0.80 -16.54
C ARG A 416 24.07 -0.34 -15.77
N GLN A 417 23.31 -1.23 -15.13
CA GLN A 417 23.75 -2.55 -14.66
C GLN A 417 23.70 -3.58 -15.79
#